data_AF-A0A174GEH4-F1
#
_entry.id   AF-A0A174GEH4-F1
#
_cell.length_a   1.000
_cell.length_b   1.000
_cell.length_c   1.000
_cell.angle_alpha   90.00
_cell.angle_beta   90.00
_cell.angle_gamma   90.00
#
_symmetry.space_group_name_H-M   'P 1'
#
loop_
_entity.id
_entity.type
_entity.pdbx_description
1 polymer ?
#
loop_
_entity_poly.entity_id
_entity_poly.type
_entity_poly.pdbx_seq_one_letter_code
_entity_poly.pdbx_strand_id
1 'polypeptide(L)'
;MSVLKGDSTVNDDRMIYCINKVNSIIEKIKECLEENEEINIQGFITFRMKELRQGIEDIIEKVVEEYMVEKEYKEFVKLLKYFVDIQESRIDEINIYIQDGGGYIIKDKYGNDIFEEFIKELSECKVDTEANIEDIIISGLITNAPKSVIIHGKDKCNNKEFINTIINVFGERAYCCKGCSECKIVKTKI
;
A
#
# COMPACT_ATOMS: atom_id res chain seq x y z
N MET A 1 -1.19 -16.86 12.32
CA MET A 1 -1.03 -17.61 13.59
C MET A 1 -0.99 -16.71 14.83
N SER A 2 -0.48 -15.47 14.73
CA SER A 2 -0.48 -14.48 15.84
C SER A 2 -1.88 -14.05 16.29
N VAL A 3 -2.83 -13.89 15.36
CA VAL A 3 -4.23 -13.50 15.65
C VAL A 3 -4.93 -14.50 16.58
N LEU A 4 -4.67 -15.80 16.41
CA LEU A 4 -5.26 -16.85 17.27
C LEU A 4 -4.60 -16.95 18.66
N LYS A 5 -3.43 -16.31 18.85
CA LYS A 5 -2.67 -16.35 20.11
C LYS A 5 -2.85 -15.10 20.96
N GLY A 6 -3.49 -14.04 20.45
CA GLY A 6 -3.75 -12.79 21.19
C GLY A 6 -2.53 -11.88 21.40
N ASP A 7 -1.37 -12.20 20.81
CA ASP A 7 -0.07 -11.55 21.11
C ASP A 7 0.26 -10.30 20.26
N SER A 8 -0.73 -9.54 19.78
CA SER A 8 -0.44 -8.42 18.86
C SER A 8 -1.29 -7.18 19.08
N THR A 9 -0.63 -6.01 18.97
CA THR A 9 -1.18 -4.67 19.16
C THR A 9 -2.39 -4.41 18.27
N VAL A 10 -3.53 -4.13 18.89
CA VAL A 10 -4.81 -3.76 18.25
C VAL A 10 -4.64 -2.42 17.54
N ASN A 11 -4.48 -2.42 16.22
CA ASN A 11 -4.44 -1.20 15.41
C ASN A 11 -4.93 -1.40 13.96
N ASP A 12 -5.63 -2.51 13.69
CA ASP A 12 -6.07 -2.90 12.35
C ASP A 12 -7.54 -3.37 12.42
N ASP A 13 -8.44 -2.75 11.65
CA ASP A 13 -9.89 -3.06 11.63
C ASP A 13 -10.15 -4.56 11.39
N ARG A 14 -9.23 -5.19 10.66
CA ARG A 14 -9.19 -6.63 10.38
C ARG A 14 -9.03 -7.47 11.64
N MET A 15 -8.10 -7.07 12.51
CA MET A 15 -7.89 -7.74 13.79
C MET A 15 -9.11 -7.57 14.68
N ILE A 16 -9.75 -6.40 14.67
CA ILE A 16 -10.97 -6.16 15.45
C ILE A 16 -12.08 -7.12 14.99
N TYR A 17 -12.32 -7.26 13.68
CA TYR A 17 -13.30 -8.22 13.16
C TYR A 17 -13.00 -9.67 13.59
N CYS A 18 -11.76 -10.12 13.39
CA CYS A 18 -11.35 -11.48 13.72
C CYS A 18 -11.45 -11.75 15.24
N ILE A 19 -11.00 -10.81 16.07
CA ILE A 19 -11.07 -10.90 17.54
C ILE A 19 -12.53 -10.96 17.99
N ASN A 20 -13.42 -10.15 17.42
CA ASN A 20 -14.85 -10.19 17.75
C ASN A 20 -15.47 -11.55 17.39
N LYS A 21 -15.10 -12.14 16.25
CA LYS A 21 -15.55 -13.48 15.88
C LYS A 21 -15.00 -14.56 16.80
N VAL A 22 -13.73 -14.48 17.18
CA VAL A 22 -13.12 -15.38 18.16
C VAL A 22 -13.81 -15.27 19.52
N ASN A 23 -14.06 -14.05 20.01
CA ASN A 23 -14.78 -13.83 21.26
C ASN A 23 -16.20 -14.40 21.22
N SER A 24 -16.90 -14.24 20.09
CA SER A 24 -18.22 -14.86 19.90
C SER A 24 -18.17 -16.39 19.96
N ILE A 25 -17.13 -17.01 19.40
CA ILE A 25 -16.91 -18.47 19.50
C ILE A 25 -16.62 -18.87 20.95
N ILE A 26 -15.79 -18.10 21.67
CA ILE A 26 -15.45 -18.36 23.08
C ILE A 26 -16.69 -18.28 23.97
N GLU A 27 -17.54 -17.26 23.82
CA GLU A 27 -18.77 -17.14 24.61
C GLU A 27 -19.71 -18.35 24.39
N LYS A 28 -19.87 -18.82 23.15
CA LYS A 28 -20.68 -20.03 22.87
C LYS A 28 -20.12 -21.30 23.53
N ILE A 29 -18.80 -21.42 23.61
CA ILE A 29 -18.14 -22.53 24.31
C ILE A 29 -18.39 -22.40 25.82
N LYS A 30 -18.25 -21.18 26.35
CA LYS A 30 -18.45 -20.88 27.77
C LYS A 30 -19.89 -21.12 28.21
N GLU A 31 -20.88 -20.69 27.45
CA GLU A 31 -22.29 -20.99 27.70
C GLU A 31 -22.51 -22.51 27.81
N CYS A 32 -21.94 -23.30 26.90
CA CYS A 32 -22.04 -24.76 26.96
C CYS A 32 -21.41 -25.37 28.22
N LEU A 33 -20.32 -24.79 28.70
CA LEU A 33 -19.64 -25.21 29.94
C LEU A 33 -20.43 -24.83 31.19
N GLU A 34 -21.15 -23.69 31.15
CA GLU A 34 -21.97 -23.23 32.26
C GLU A 34 -23.31 -23.98 32.37
N GLU A 35 -23.82 -24.53 31.26
CA GLU A 35 -25.08 -25.30 31.22
C GLU A 35 -25.01 -26.67 31.93
N ASN A 36 -23.83 -27.31 32.02
CA ASN A 36 -23.70 -28.69 32.51
C ASN A 36 -22.45 -28.88 33.37
N GLU A 37 -22.56 -29.69 34.45
CA GLU A 37 -21.40 -30.05 35.29
C GLU A 37 -20.39 -30.96 34.56
N GLU A 38 -20.84 -31.69 33.54
CA GLU A 38 -20.01 -32.58 32.71
C GLU A 38 -20.23 -32.27 31.22
N ILE A 39 -19.14 -32.29 30.43
CA ILE A 39 -19.21 -32.14 28.97
C ILE A 39 -19.02 -33.49 28.27
N ASN A 40 -19.99 -33.83 27.41
CA ASN A 40 -19.80 -34.85 26.38
C ASN A 40 -19.11 -34.23 25.15
N ILE A 41 -17.79 -34.43 25.05
CA ILE A 41 -16.96 -33.89 23.97
C ILE A 41 -17.45 -34.34 22.59
N GLN A 42 -17.85 -35.61 22.44
CA GLN A 42 -18.32 -36.13 21.16
C GLN A 42 -19.63 -35.46 20.73
N GLY A 43 -20.56 -35.25 21.68
CA GLY A 43 -21.80 -34.51 21.45
C GLY A 43 -21.53 -33.06 21.06
N PHE A 44 -20.64 -32.38 21.80
CA PHE A 44 -20.25 -31.00 21.49
C PHE A 44 -19.69 -30.89 20.06
N ILE A 45 -18.77 -31.77 19.69
CA ILE A 45 -18.18 -31.81 18.36
C ILE A 45 -19.23 -32.12 17.28
N THR A 46 -20.17 -33.01 17.56
CA THR A 46 -21.16 -33.44 16.56
C THR A 46 -22.22 -32.37 16.30
N PHE A 47 -22.65 -31.67 17.35
CA PHE A 47 -23.80 -30.77 17.29
C PHE A 47 -23.41 -29.28 17.27
N ARG A 48 -22.56 -28.84 18.20
CA ARG A 48 -22.24 -27.41 18.38
C ARG A 48 -21.10 -26.91 17.49
N MET A 49 -20.16 -27.76 17.06
CA MET A 49 -19.09 -27.35 16.15
C MET A 49 -19.59 -26.86 14.79
N LYS A 50 -20.78 -27.29 14.33
CA LYS A 50 -21.36 -26.80 13.08
C LYS A 50 -21.57 -25.29 13.10
N GLU A 51 -21.98 -24.75 14.24
CA GLU A 51 -22.20 -23.32 14.41
C GLU A 51 -20.88 -22.56 14.58
N LEU A 52 -19.91 -23.14 15.30
CA LEU A 52 -18.58 -22.55 15.45
C LEU A 52 -17.82 -22.51 14.13
N ARG A 53 -18.03 -23.52 13.27
CA ARG A 53 -17.41 -23.63 11.95
C ARG A 53 -17.74 -22.42 11.08
N GLN A 54 -18.97 -21.92 11.11
CA GLN A 54 -19.34 -20.72 10.35
C GLN A 54 -18.49 -19.52 10.77
N GLY A 55 -18.28 -19.30 12.07
CA GLY A 55 -17.44 -18.21 12.55
C GLY A 55 -15.98 -18.32 12.10
N ILE A 56 -15.46 -19.54 11.96
CA ILE A 56 -14.12 -19.80 11.42
C ILE A 56 -14.09 -19.53 9.91
N GLU A 57 -15.11 -19.98 9.18
CA GLU A 57 -15.24 -19.74 7.73
C GLU A 57 -15.32 -18.24 7.42
N ASP A 58 -16.09 -17.47 8.20
CA ASP A 58 -16.17 -16.00 8.09
C ASP A 58 -14.78 -15.33 8.29
N ILE A 59 -13.99 -15.81 9.26
CA ILE A 59 -12.62 -15.31 9.48
C ILE A 59 -11.74 -15.64 8.28
N ILE A 60 -11.83 -16.87 7.76
CA ILE A 60 -11.04 -17.30 6.60
C ILE A 60 -11.40 -16.45 5.38
N GLU A 61 -12.68 -16.26 5.10
CA GLU A 61 -13.16 -15.42 4.00
C GLU A 61 -12.58 -14.02 4.11
N LYS A 62 -12.64 -13.41 5.30
CA LYS A 62 -12.08 -12.07 5.51
C LYS A 62 -10.58 -11.98 5.22
N VAL A 63 -9.82 -12.97 5.68
CA VAL A 63 -8.37 -13.05 5.44
C VAL A 63 -8.07 -13.25 3.95
N VAL A 64 -8.90 -14.03 3.25
CA VAL A 64 -8.74 -14.28 1.81
C VAL A 64 -9.01 -13.02 0.99
N GLU A 65 -10.06 -12.26 1.30
CA GLU A 65 -10.36 -10.98 0.64
C GLU A 65 -9.16 -10.04 0.66
N GLU A 66 -8.58 -9.84 1.84
CA GLU A 66 -7.45 -8.93 2.03
C GLU A 66 -6.19 -9.43 1.34
N TYR A 67 -5.94 -10.73 1.43
CA TYR A 67 -4.85 -11.36 0.71
C TYR A 67 -5.01 -11.14 -0.81
N MET A 68 -6.23 -11.18 -1.34
CA MET A 68 -6.49 -10.89 -2.75
C MET A 68 -6.16 -9.44 -3.09
N VAL A 69 -6.57 -8.46 -2.27
CA VAL A 69 -6.21 -7.04 -2.48
C VAL A 69 -4.69 -6.83 -2.48
N GLU A 70 -3.98 -7.40 -1.50
CA GLU A 70 -2.51 -7.32 -1.45
C GLU A 70 -1.85 -8.01 -2.65
N LYS A 71 -2.41 -9.13 -3.10
CA LYS A 71 -1.94 -9.87 -4.27
C LYS A 71 -2.15 -9.05 -5.54
N GLU A 72 -3.33 -8.45 -5.72
CA GLU A 72 -3.65 -7.57 -6.86
C GLU A 72 -2.66 -6.40 -6.95
N TYR A 73 -2.38 -5.73 -5.82
CA TYR A 73 -1.36 -4.68 -5.77
C TYR A 73 0.03 -5.19 -6.20
N LYS A 74 0.46 -6.35 -5.69
CA LYS A 74 1.76 -6.95 -6.06
C LYS A 74 1.83 -7.31 -7.54
N GLU A 75 0.76 -7.86 -8.12
CA GLU A 75 0.70 -8.17 -9.55
C GLU A 75 0.69 -6.90 -10.41
N PHE A 76 -0.02 -5.86 -9.98
CA PHE A 76 0.01 -4.54 -10.63
C PHE A 76 1.43 -3.96 -10.65
N VAL A 77 2.13 -3.95 -9.51
CA VAL A 77 3.53 -3.49 -9.42
C VAL A 77 4.46 -4.31 -10.33
N LYS A 78 4.31 -5.65 -10.35
CA LYS A 78 5.11 -6.51 -11.23
C LYS A 78 4.89 -6.18 -12.70
N LEU A 79 3.65 -5.92 -13.10
CA LEU A 79 3.31 -5.53 -14.47
C LEU A 79 3.96 -4.21 -14.84
N LEU A 80 3.87 -3.20 -13.97
CA LEU A 80 4.52 -1.90 -14.20
C LEU A 80 6.05 -2.02 -14.29
N LYS A 81 6.65 -2.77 -13.37
CA LYS A 81 8.09 -3.02 -13.38
C LYS A 81 8.54 -3.67 -14.69
N TYR A 82 7.78 -4.64 -15.18
CA TYR A 82 8.05 -5.27 -16.47
C TYR A 82 8.09 -4.24 -17.62
N PHE A 83 7.14 -3.30 -17.67
CA PHE A 83 7.15 -2.24 -18.69
C PHE A 83 8.38 -1.32 -18.57
N VAL A 84 8.68 -0.86 -17.36
CA VAL A 84 9.84 0.01 -17.09
C VAL A 84 11.17 -0.66 -17.42
N ASP A 85 11.27 -1.98 -17.24
CA ASP A 85 12.50 -2.73 -17.50
C ASP A 85 12.79 -2.94 -19.00
N ILE A 86 11.76 -3.00 -19.85
CA ILE A 86 11.93 -3.21 -21.30
C ILE A 86 12.01 -1.91 -22.10
N GLN A 87 11.56 -0.78 -21.53
CA GLN A 87 11.57 0.51 -22.21
C GLN A 87 12.98 1.12 -22.26
N GLU A 88 13.32 1.77 -23.37
CA GLU A 88 14.51 2.61 -23.45
C GLU A 88 14.32 3.86 -22.59
N SER A 89 15.32 4.15 -21.75
CA SER A 89 15.29 5.31 -20.87
C SER A 89 15.44 6.62 -21.64
N ARG A 90 14.44 7.50 -21.53
CA ARG A 90 14.42 8.82 -22.18
C ARG A 90 15.07 9.91 -21.33
N ILE A 91 15.07 9.73 -20.01
CA ILE A 91 15.57 10.71 -19.04
C ILE A 91 16.58 10.01 -18.12
N ASP A 92 17.75 10.60 -17.93
CA ASP A 92 18.78 9.98 -17.08
C ASP A 92 18.38 9.99 -15.60
N GLU A 93 17.98 11.14 -15.05
CA GLU A 93 17.63 11.27 -13.64
C GLU A 93 16.45 12.25 -13.47
N ILE A 94 15.55 11.87 -12.56
CA ILE A 94 14.40 12.68 -12.14
C ILE A 94 14.45 12.90 -10.64
N ASN A 95 14.31 14.15 -10.23
CA ASN A 95 14.27 14.60 -8.85
C ASN A 95 12.85 15.07 -8.50
N ILE A 96 12.23 14.41 -7.52
CA ILE A 96 10.88 14.70 -7.03
C ILE A 96 11.00 15.45 -5.70
N TYR A 97 10.62 16.71 -5.64
CA TYR A 97 10.63 17.51 -4.42
C TYR A 97 9.24 17.64 -3.84
N ILE A 98 9.06 17.11 -2.64
CA ILE A 98 7.81 17.18 -1.89
C ILE A 98 7.82 18.47 -1.05
N GLN A 99 6.82 19.31 -1.27
CA GLN A 99 6.68 20.61 -0.61
C GLN A 99 5.83 20.52 0.66
N ASP A 100 5.98 21.52 1.53
CA ASP A 100 5.08 21.69 2.67
C ASP A 100 3.68 22.03 2.13
N GLY A 101 2.65 21.26 2.52
CA GLY A 101 1.29 21.42 2.01
C GLY A 101 0.88 20.44 0.88
N GLY A 102 1.75 19.50 0.50
CA GLY A 102 1.40 18.40 -0.43
C GLY A 102 1.62 18.70 -1.91
N GLY A 103 2.31 19.80 -2.24
CA GLY A 103 2.74 20.11 -3.61
C GLY A 103 3.97 19.31 -4.03
N TYR A 104 4.17 19.19 -5.35
CA TYR A 104 5.29 18.47 -5.96
C TYR A 104 6.01 19.35 -6.99
N ILE A 105 7.34 19.31 -7.01
CA ILE A 105 8.17 19.85 -8.10
C ILE A 105 8.96 18.70 -8.71
N ILE A 106 8.96 18.57 -10.03
CA ILE A 106 9.67 17.51 -10.75
C ILE A 106 10.76 18.12 -11.60
N LYS A 107 12.01 17.69 -11.38
CA LYS A 107 13.16 18.21 -12.12
C LYS A 107 13.98 17.13 -12.80
N ASP A 108 14.59 17.46 -13.93
CA ASP A 108 15.64 16.65 -14.52
C ASP A 108 17.00 16.83 -13.79
N LYS A 109 18.03 16.12 -14.25
CA LYS A 109 19.41 16.24 -13.74
C LYS A 109 20.05 17.63 -13.91
N TYR A 110 19.49 18.47 -14.78
CA TYR A 110 19.99 19.81 -15.05
C TYR A 110 19.25 20.88 -14.22
N GLY A 111 18.23 20.46 -13.46
CA GLY A 111 17.43 21.34 -12.60
C GLY A 111 16.25 22.01 -13.31
N ASN A 112 15.95 21.62 -14.56
CA ASN A 112 14.78 22.11 -15.30
C ASN A 112 13.51 21.45 -14.76
N ASP A 113 12.44 22.23 -14.63
CA ASP A 113 11.13 21.68 -14.28
C ASP A 113 10.52 20.96 -15.49
N ILE A 114 10.22 19.67 -15.34
CA ILE A 114 9.70 18.81 -16.40
C ILE A 114 8.25 18.37 -16.14
N PHE A 115 7.57 18.94 -15.13
CA PHE A 115 6.21 18.54 -14.80
C PHE A 115 5.22 18.86 -15.93
N GLU A 116 5.38 19.98 -16.62
CA GLU A 116 4.56 20.31 -17.79
C GLU A 116 4.75 19.33 -18.95
N GLU A 117 5.93 18.74 -19.11
CA GLU A 117 6.19 17.74 -20.14
C GLU A 117 5.41 16.47 -19.86
N PHE A 118 5.34 16.03 -18.59
CA PHE A 118 4.53 14.89 -18.17
C PHE A 118 3.04 15.10 -18.46
N ILE A 119 2.51 16.30 -18.21
CA ILE A 119 1.11 16.64 -18.51
C ILE A 119 0.84 16.59 -20.03
N LYS A 120 1.76 17.12 -20.84
CA LYS A 120 1.62 17.14 -22.30
C LYS A 120 1.59 15.72 -22.86
N GLU A 121 2.52 14.86 -22.45
CA GLU A 121 2.57 13.45 -22.86
C GLU A 121 1.26 12.72 -22.50
N LEU A 122 0.68 12.98 -21.33
CA LEU A 122 -0.58 12.38 -20.90
C LEU A 122 -1.80 12.87 -21.69
N SER A 123 -1.82 14.16 -22.03
CA SER A 123 -2.88 14.77 -22.84
C SER A 123 -2.90 14.17 -24.25
N GLU A 124 -1.73 13.88 -24.82
CA GLU A 124 -1.60 13.17 -26.11
C GLU A 124 -2.11 11.73 -26.03
N CYS A 125 -1.97 11.08 -24.87
CA CYS A 125 -2.53 9.76 -24.60
C CYS A 125 -4.04 9.75 -24.32
N LYS A 126 -4.74 10.90 -24.37
CA LYS A 126 -6.17 11.04 -24.05
C LYS A 126 -6.54 10.54 -22.64
N VAL A 127 -5.61 10.67 -21.69
CA VAL A 127 -5.88 10.38 -20.29
C VAL A 127 -6.68 11.53 -19.69
N ASP A 128 -7.74 11.24 -18.93
CA ASP A 128 -8.63 12.24 -18.35
C ASP A 128 -7.83 13.19 -17.42
N THR A 129 -7.95 14.50 -17.64
CA THR A 129 -7.20 15.54 -16.90
C THR A 129 -7.71 15.77 -15.48
N GLU A 130 -8.65 14.96 -14.99
CA GLU A 130 -9.07 14.91 -13.58
C GLU A 130 -8.14 14.01 -12.72
N ALA A 131 -7.09 13.45 -13.31
CA ALA A 131 -6.12 12.59 -12.62
C ALA A 131 -5.41 13.32 -11.46
N ASN A 132 -5.18 12.59 -10.37
CA ASN A 132 -4.38 13.07 -9.24
C ASN A 132 -2.96 13.40 -9.72
N ILE A 133 -2.35 14.45 -9.17
CA ILE A 133 -0.96 14.85 -9.46
C ILE A 133 0.01 13.67 -9.27
N GLU A 134 -0.23 12.83 -8.27
CA GLU A 134 0.58 11.64 -7.99
C GLU A 134 0.50 10.61 -9.13
N ASP A 135 -0.68 10.43 -9.74
CA ASP A 135 -0.87 9.55 -10.88
C ASP A 135 -0.18 10.09 -12.14
N ILE A 136 -0.21 11.43 -12.32
CA ILE A 136 0.53 12.11 -13.39
C ILE A 136 2.03 11.85 -13.26
N ILE A 137 2.57 11.97 -12.04
CA ILE A 137 4.00 11.73 -11.78
C ILE A 137 4.33 10.26 -12.05
N ILE A 138 3.57 9.31 -11.50
CA ILE A 138 3.81 7.87 -11.74
C ILE A 138 3.77 7.56 -13.24
N SER A 139 2.78 8.07 -13.95
CA SER A 139 2.63 7.82 -15.38
C SER A 139 3.78 8.41 -16.19
N GLY A 140 4.19 9.65 -15.90
CA GLY A 140 5.34 10.26 -16.56
C GLY A 140 6.66 9.53 -16.28
N LEU A 141 6.85 9.04 -15.04
CA LEU A 141 7.99 8.18 -14.71
C LEU A 141 7.96 6.87 -15.52
N ILE A 142 6.80 6.21 -15.64
CA ILE A 142 6.67 4.96 -16.42
C ILE A 142 6.96 5.22 -17.90
N THR A 143 6.37 6.26 -18.48
CA THR A 143 6.55 6.61 -19.90
C THR A 143 8.00 6.92 -20.24
N ASN A 144 8.73 7.59 -19.34
CA ASN A 144 10.11 8.00 -19.56
C ASN A 144 11.15 6.99 -19.09
N ALA A 145 10.74 6.01 -18.26
CA ALA A 145 11.57 4.96 -17.69
C ALA A 145 12.96 5.46 -17.24
N PRO A 146 13.05 6.46 -16.34
CA PRO A 146 14.32 7.10 -16.00
C PRO A 146 15.33 6.12 -15.40
N LYS A 147 16.63 6.41 -15.58
CA LYS A 147 17.70 5.57 -14.99
C LYS A 147 17.80 5.76 -13.47
N SER A 148 17.43 6.93 -12.96
CA SER A 148 17.43 7.28 -11.54
C SER A 148 16.22 8.14 -11.16
N VAL A 149 15.60 7.85 -10.02
CA VAL A 149 14.51 8.63 -9.42
C VAL A 149 14.87 8.95 -7.97
N ILE A 150 15.03 10.23 -7.66
CA ILE A 150 15.41 10.70 -6.33
C ILE A 150 14.23 11.41 -5.70
N ILE A 151 13.76 10.89 -4.56
CA ILE A 151 12.63 11.44 -3.82
C ILE A 151 13.15 12.30 -2.66
N HIS A 152 12.91 13.60 -2.73
CA HIS A 152 13.33 14.60 -1.75
C HIS A 152 12.18 14.98 -0.82
N GLY A 153 12.46 15.05 0.48
CA GLY A 153 11.47 15.49 1.47
C GLY A 153 10.40 14.45 1.79
N LYS A 154 10.75 13.15 1.79
CA LYS A 154 9.84 12.02 2.11
C LYS A 154 8.95 12.30 3.33
N ASP A 155 9.50 12.89 4.39
CA ASP A 155 8.79 13.14 5.65
C ASP A 155 7.61 14.12 5.52
N LYS A 156 7.57 14.91 4.43
CA LYS A 156 6.50 15.87 4.12
C LYS A 156 5.36 15.24 3.32
N CYS A 157 5.51 14.01 2.87
CA CYS A 157 4.53 13.35 2.02
C CYS A 157 3.36 12.82 2.84
N ASN A 158 2.15 13.23 2.47
CA ASN A 158 0.92 12.73 3.07
C ASN A 158 0.59 11.31 2.54
N ASN A 159 0.86 11.04 1.26
CA ASN A 159 0.59 9.75 0.64
C ASN A 159 1.84 8.85 0.63
N LYS A 160 1.95 7.97 1.64
CA LYS A 160 3.04 6.98 1.70
C LYS A 160 2.96 5.93 0.60
N GLU A 161 1.77 5.63 0.07
CA GLU A 161 1.58 4.63 -0.99
C GLU A 161 2.17 5.10 -2.31
N PHE A 162 2.08 6.40 -2.62
CA PHE A 162 2.72 7.01 -3.78
C PHE A 162 4.24 6.76 -3.78
N ILE A 163 4.91 7.06 -2.68
CA ILE A 163 6.36 6.82 -2.53
C ILE A 163 6.70 5.32 -2.63
N ASN A 164 5.92 4.47 -1.95
CA ASN A 164 6.13 3.03 -1.97
C ASN A 164 5.97 2.46 -3.39
N THR A 165 4.99 2.93 -4.15
CA THR A 165 4.76 2.51 -5.53
C THR A 165 5.95 2.86 -6.41
N ILE A 166 6.49 4.09 -6.33
CA ILE A 166 7.69 4.47 -7.08
C ILE A 166 8.87 3.56 -6.72
N ILE A 167 9.14 3.34 -5.43
CA ILE A 167 10.24 2.49 -4.98
C ILE A 167 10.06 1.04 -5.46
N ASN A 168 8.85 0.51 -5.39
CA ASN A 168 8.58 -0.88 -5.76
C ASN A 168 8.66 -1.10 -7.28
N VAL A 169 8.18 -0.14 -8.08
CA VAL A 169 8.20 -0.22 -9.55
C VAL A 169 9.63 -0.03 -10.08
N PHE A 170 10.35 0.99 -9.61
CA PHE A 170 11.69 1.35 -10.12
C PHE A 170 12.84 0.61 -9.42
N GLY A 171 12.57 -0.04 -8.28
CA GLY A 171 13.55 -0.85 -7.56
C GLY A 171 14.81 -0.07 -7.21
N GLU A 172 15.96 -0.58 -7.61
CA GLU A 172 17.28 0.04 -7.35
C GLU A 172 17.46 1.41 -8.02
N ARG A 173 16.64 1.74 -9.02
CA ARG A 173 16.67 3.06 -9.69
C ARG A 173 16.02 4.14 -8.85
N ALA A 174 15.25 3.81 -7.81
CA ALA A 174 14.54 4.80 -6.98
C ALA A 174 15.01 4.78 -5.53
N TYR A 175 15.31 5.96 -4.98
CA TYR A 175 15.66 6.10 -3.56
C TYR A 175 15.24 7.43 -2.95
N CYS A 176 15.08 7.43 -1.63
CA CYS A 176 14.77 8.63 -0.85
C CYS A 176 16.07 9.35 -0.44
N CYS A 177 16.13 10.63 -0.72
CA CYS A 177 17.22 11.51 -0.29
C CYS A 177 17.25 11.64 1.24
N LYS A 178 18.45 11.58 1.83
CA LYS A 178 18.68 11.71 3.29
C LYS A 178 18.80 13.18 3.77
N GLY A 179 18.44 14.15 2.93
CA GLY A 179 18.49 15.58 3.22
C GLY A 179 19.72 16.29 2.66
N CYS A 180 19.68 16.63 1.37
CA CYS A 180 20.71 17.41 0.68
C CYS A 180 20.53 18.93 0.88
N SER A 181 21.45 19.73 0.31
CA SER A 181 21.35 21.20 0.26
C SER A 181 20.04 21.68 -0.36
N GLU A 182 19.55 21.00 -1.39
CA GLU A 182 18.31 21.36 -2.07
C GLU A 182 17.06 21.06 -1.25
N CYS A 183 17.05 19.96 -0.47
CA CYS A 183 15.99 19.70 0.50
C CYS A 183 15.87 20.82 1.56
N LYS A 184 16.95 21.57 1.82
CA LYS A 184 16.93 22.70 2.75
C LYS A 184 16.35 23.96 2.10
N ILE A 185 16.65 24.20 0.83
CA ILE A 185 16.17 25.37 0.07
C ILE A 185 14.64 25.31 -0.12
N VAL A 186 14.08 24.12 -0.35
CA VAL A 186 12.62 23.93 -0.47
C VAL A 186 11.88 24.21 0.86
N LYS A 187 12.56 24.29 2.01
CA LYS A 187 11.96 24.72 3.29
C LYS A 187 11.74 26.23 3.39
N THR A 188 12.30 27.05 2.50
CA THR A 188 12.41 28.51 2.70
C THR A 188 11.49 29.34 1.80
N LYS A 189 10.75 28.73 0.87
CA LYS A 189 9.70 29.46 0.13
C LYS A 189 8.44 29.56 1.01
N ILE A 190 8.42 30.58 1.86
CA ILE A 190 7.21 31.16 2.49
C ILE A 190 6.73 32.29 1.57
#